data_AF-A0A7C5CTB1-F1
#
_entry.id   AF-A0A7C5CTB1-F1
#
_cell.length_a   1.000
_cell.length_b   1.000
_cell.length_c   1.000
_cell.angle_alpha   90.00
_cell.angle_beta   90.00
_cell.angle_gamma   90.00
#
_symmetry.space_group_name_H-M   'P 1'
#
loop_
_entity.id
_entity.type
_entity.pdbx_description
1 polymer ?
#
loop_
_entity_poly.entity_id
_entity_poly.type
_entity_poly.pdbx_seq_one_letter_code
_entity_poly.pdbx_strand_id
1 'polypeptide(L)'
;MSTMTKEIDISSAKKLGIMGSLFLCLFFIPFLGVFAFFAGMSLILMAFNRFSKVFNNDKLFSKFLQAFVPSIILGFAVLIFEIMFGFGFVLSKVYKTGFNEGTFFFLV
;
A
#
# COMPACT_ATOMS: atom_id res chain seq x y z
N MET A 1 -8.00 14.69 44.06
CA MET A 1 -7.76 15.22 42.71
C MET A 1 -8.01 14.08 41.74
N SER A 2 -9.23 14.01 41.18
CA SER A 2 -9.62 12.94 40.25
C SER A 2 -8.87 13.11 38.94
N THR A 3 -8.00 12.17 38.58
CA THR A 3 -7.45 12.06 37.23
C THR A 3 -8.61 11.72 36.30
N MET A 4 -9.26 12.75 35.75
CA MET A 4 -10.12 12.57 34.59
C MET A 4 -9.26 12.02 33.45
N THR A 5 -9.28 10.71 33.25
CA THR A 5 -8.81 10.07 32.03
C THR A 5 -9.67 10.62 30.91
N LYS A 6 -9.17 11.65 30.23
CA LYS A 6 -9.77 12.16 29.01
C LYS A 6 -9.81 10.99 28.04
N GLU A 7 -10.97 10.38 27.84
CA GLU A 7 -11.11 9.28 26.90
C GLU A 7 -10.73 9.80 25.52
N ILE A 8 -9.60 9.30 25.03
CA ILE A 8 -9.07 9.69 23.74
C ILE A 8 -9.92 8.98 22.68
N ASP A 9 -10.87 9.70 22.07
CA ASP A 9 -11.70 9.14 21.00
C ASP A 9 -10.88 8.93 19.72
N ILE A 10 -10.48 7.67 19.51
CA ILE A 10 -9.76 7.21 18.33
C ILE A 10 -10.66 6.41 17.36
N SER A 11 -11.96 6.31 17.64
CA SER A 11 -12.88 5.42 16.92
C SER A 11 -12.87 5.65 15.40
N SER A 12 -12.91 6.92 15.00
CA SER A 12 -12.91 7.31 13.59
C SER A 12 -11.58 7.05 12.89
N ALA A 13 -10.45 7.32 13.56
CA ALA A 13 -9.12 7.05 13.05
C ALA A 13 -8.88 5.53 12.91
N LYS A 14 -9.34 4.75 13.88
CA LYS A 14 -9.30 3.28 13.85
C LYS A 14 -10.08 2.72 12.68
N LYS A 15 -11.31 3.19 12.44
CA LYS A 15 -12.14 2.73 11.30
C LYS A 15 -11.46 3.04 9.96
N LEU A 16 -10.92 4.23 9.79
CA LEU A 16 -10.19 4.63 8.58
C LEU A 16 -8.94 3.77 8.36
N GLY A 17 -8.17 3.49 9.43
CA GLY A 17 -7.00 2.62 9.36
C GLY A 17 -7.38 1.20 8.94
N ILE A 18 -8.42 0.61 9.53
CA ILE A 18 -8.88 -0.74 9.19
C ILE A 18 -9.36 -0.81 7.73
N MET A 19 -10.20 0.13 7.29
CA MET A 19 -10.64 0.19 5.89
C MET A 19 -9.44 0.35 4.96
N GLY A 20 -8.51 1.24 5.29
CA GLY A 20 -7.32 1.47 4.48
C GLY A 20 -6.48 0.21 4.31
N SER A 21 -6.25 -0.54 5.38
CA SER A 21 -5.55 -1.83 5.34
C SER A 21 -6.29 -2.89 4.51
N LEU A 22 -7.62 -2.96 4.61
CA LEU A 22 -8.42 -3.88 3.79
C LEU A 22 -8.30 -3.54 2.29
N PHE A 23 -8.35 -2.25 1.94
CA PHE A 23 -8.13 -1.80 0.58
C PHE A 23 -6.72 -2.11 0.06
N LEU A 24 -5.70 -2.02 0.92
CA LEU A 24 -4.35 -2.46 0.56
C LEU A 24 -4.28 -3.97 0.28
N CYS A 25 -5.01 -4.80 1.01
CA CYS A 25 -5.07 -6.23 0.73
C CYS A 25 -5.73 -6.55 -0.62
N LEU A 26 -6.59 -5.66 -1.14
CA LEU A 26 -7.19 -5.83 -2.46
C LEU A 26 -6.21 -5.51 -3.61
N PHE A 27 -5.00 -5.04 -3.31
CA PHE A 27 -3.95 -4.77 -4.31
C PHE A 27 -3.64 -5.99 -5.21
N PHE A 28 -3.80 -7.21 -4.70
CA PHE A 28 -3.54 -8.44 -5.47
C PHE A 28 -4.53 -8.69 -6.60
N ILE A 29 -5.62 -7.92 -6.71
CA ILE A 29 -6.61 -8.05 -7.78
C ILE A 29 -6.10 -7.30 -9.03
N PRO A 30 -5.94 -7.96 -10.19
CA PRO A 30 -5.51 -7.29 -11.41
C PRO A 30 -6.43 -6.12 -11.80
N PHE A 31 -5.84 -5.01 -12.25
CA PHE A 31 -6.49 -3.75 -12.64
C PHE A 31 -7.25 -2.99 -11.53
N LEU A 32 -8.06 -3.67 -10.71
CA LEU A 32 -8.77 -3.08 -9.57
C LEU A 32 -7.83 -2.76 -8.40
N GLY A 33 -6.79 -3.55 -8.23
CA GLY A 33 -5.85 -3.48 -7.12
C GLY A 33 -5.06 -2.18 -7.07
N VAL A 34 -4.78 -1.56 -8.23
CA VAL A 34 -4.11 -0.26 -8.30
C VAL A 34 -4.99 0.83 -7.68
N PHE A 35 -6.28 0.87 -8.03
CA PHE A 35 -7.22 1.83 -7.44
C PHE A 35 -7.43 1.57 -5.95
N ALA A 36 -7.57 0.30 -5.57
CA ALA A 36 -7.68 -0.10 -4.17
C ALA A 36 -6.45 0.29 -3.36
N PHE A 37 -5.25 0.17 -3.93
CA PHE A 37 -4.01 0.60 -3.32
C PHE A 37 -4.03 2.10 -3.02
N PHE A 38 -4.29 2.97 -4.02
CA PHE A 38 -4.33 4.42 -3.79
C PHE A 38 -5.42 4.85 -2.79
N ALA A 39 -6.60 4.22 -2.84
CA ALA A 39 -7.67 4.44 -1.89
C ALA A 39 -7.25 4.03 -0.46
N GLY A 40 -6.65 2.85 -0.30
CA GLY A 40 -6.16 2.34 0.97
C GLY A 40 -5.11 3.22 1.60
N MET A 41 -4.14 3.68 0.80
CA MET A 41 -3.08 4.58 1.22
C MET A 41 -3.62 5.93 1.70
N SER A 42 -4.60 6.48 0.96
CA SER A 42 -5.26 7.73 1.34
C SER A 42 -5.98 7.61 2.67
N LEU A 43 -6.69 6.50 2.90
CA LEU A 43 -7.38 6.23 4.17
C LEU A 43 -6.41 6.06 5.35
N ILE A 44 -5.27 5.40 5.14
CA ILE A 44 -4.22 5.26 6.17
C ILE A 44 -3.62 6.63 6.51
N LEU A 45 -3.31 7.46 5.51
CA LEU A 45 -2.82 8.83 5.73
C LEU A 45 -3.84 9.67 6.51
N MET A 46 -5.13 9.57 6.15
CA MET A 46 -6.20 10.25 6.89
C MET A 46 -6.31 9.75 8.34
N ALA A 47 -6.15 8.44 8.57
CA ALA A 47 -6.14 7.85 9.90
C ALA A 47 -5.00 8.42 10.76
N PHE A 48 -3.77 8.44 10.22
CA PHE A 48 -2.60 8.98 10.92
C PHE A 48 -2.68 10.48 11.17
N ASN A 49 -3.23 11.26 10.23
CA ASN A 49 -3.51 12.69 10.44
C ASN A 49 -4.55 12.91 11.57
N ARG A 50 -5.57 12.05 11.68
CA ARG A 50 -6.51 12.13 12.80
C ARG A 50 -5.85 11.73 14.11
N PHE A 51 -5.02 10.69 14.11
CA PHE A 51 -4.24 10.30 15.29
C PHE A 51 -3.32 11.44 15.75
N SER A 52 -2.60 12.11 14.85
CA SER A 52 -1.72 13.23 15.24
C SER A 52 -2.49 14.37 15.92
N LYS A 53 -3.67 14.71 15.41
CA LYS A 53 -4.55 15.72 16.02
C LYS A 53 -5.09 15.29 17.38
N VAL A 54 -5.50 14.03 17.50
CA VAL A 54 -6.02 13.46 18.75
C VAL A 54 -4.95 13.45 19.85
N PHE A 55 -3.69 13.17 19.50
CA PHE A 55 -2.56 13.22 20.41
C PHE A 55 -1.90 14.62 20.51
N ASN A 56 -2.47 15.64 19.85
CA ASN A 56 -1.97 17.01 19.80
C ASN A 56 -0.47 17.11 19.44
N ASN A 57 -0.04 16.28 18.49
CA ASN A 57 1.35 16.13 18.08
C ASN A 57 1.47 16.13 16.55
N ASP A 58 1.57 17.34 15.98
CA ASP A 58 1.64 17.53 14.53
C ASP A 58 2.92 16.93 13.91
N LYS A 59 3.99 16.77 14.70
CA LYS A 59 5.23 16.12 14.27
C LYS A 59 5.04 14.61 14.02
N LEU A 60 4.03 13.99 14.64
CA LEU A 60 3.75 12.56 14.46
C LEU A 60 3.35 12.26 13.02
N PHE A 61 2.45 13.06 12.45
CA PHE A 61 2.03 12.89 11.05
C PHE A 61 3.15 13.25 10.07
N SER A 62 3.92 14.31 10.31
CA SER A 62 5.01 14.69 9.40
C SER A 62 6.13 13.66 9.37
N LYS A 63 6.52 13.10 10.53
CA LYS A 63 7.49 12.00 10.61
C LYS A 63 6.98 10.73 9.95
N PHE A 64 5.70 10.41 10.14
CA PHE A 64 5.07 9.29 9.45
C PHE A 64 5.14 9.48 7.93
N LEU A 65 4.73 10.65 7.41
CA LEU A 65 4.81 10.98 5.99
C LEU A 65 6.24 10.87 5.43
N GLN A 66 7.24 11.37 6.17
CA GLN A 66 8.65 11.30 5.76
C GLN A 66 9.15 9.86 5.62
N ALA A 67 8.67 8.92 6.43
CA ALA A 67 9.02 7.50 6.30
C ALA A 67 8.14 6.78 5.25
N PHE A 68 6.87 7.15 5.19
CA PHE A 68 5.87 6.48 4.38
C PHE A 68 6.04 6.75 2.89
N VAL A 69 6.25 8.01 2.48
CA VAL A 69 6.38 8.38 1.06
C VAL A 69 7.57 7.70 0.37
N PRO A 70 8.80 7.68 0.93
CA PRO A 70 9.91 6.94 0.32
C PRO A 70 9.64 5.44 0.21
N SER A 71 8.95 4.85 1.20
CA SER A 71 8.58 3.43 1.17
C SER A 71 7.65 3.10 0.01
N ILE A 72 6.72 4.01 -0.32
CA ILE A 72 5.84 3.88 -1.49
C ILE A 72 6.65 3.92 -2.78
N ILE A 73 7.53 4.92 -2.92
CA ILE A 73 8.36 5.10 -4.12
C ILE A 73 9.23 3.87 -4.33
N LEU A 74 9.87 3.38 -3.27
CA LEU A 74 10.69 2.16 -3.32
C LEU A 74 9.84 0.94 -3.69
N GLY A 75 8.64 0.80 -3.11
CA GLY A 75 7.70 -0.26 -3.44
C GLY A 75 7.35 -0.28 -4.94
N PHE A 76 7.03 0.88 -5.52
CA PHE A 76 6.77 0.99 -6.96
C PHE A 76 8.01 0.69 -7.80
N ALA A 77 9.20 1.13 -7.37
CA ALA A 77 10.43 0.85 -8.09
C ALA A 77 10.72 -0.67 -8.15
N VAL A 78 10.52 -1.38 -7.03
CA VAL A 78 10.64 -2.85 -6.98
C VAL A 78 9.60 -3.50 -7.88
N LEU A 79 8.35 -3.03 -7.86
CA LEU A 79 7.28 -3.56 -8.71
C LEU A 79 7.58 -3.40 -10.21
N ILE A 80 8.06 -2.23 -10.62
CA ILE A 80 8.48 -1.97 -12.00
C ILE A 80 9.66 -2.87 -12.36
N PHE A 81 10.64 -3.01 -11.46
CA PHE A 81 11.77 -3.91 -11.66
C PHE A 81 11.32 -5.37 -11.82
N GLU A 82 10.45 -5.88 -10.96
CA GLU A 82 9.89 -7.24 -11.07
C GLU A 82 9.10 -7.43 -12.37
N ILE A 83 8.31 -6.45 -12.79
CA ILE A 83 7.60 -6.53 -14.08
C ILE A 83 8.61 -6.55 -15.23
N MET A 84 9.57 -5.62 -15.27
CA MET A 84 10.53 -5.55 -16.37
C MET A 84 11.42 -6.78 -16.47
N PHE A 85 11.96 -7.25 -15.34
CA PHE A 85 12.88 -8.39 -15.31
C PHE A 85 12.14 -9.72 -15.31
N GLY A 86 11.06 -9.86 -14.54
CA GLY A 86 10.24 -11.08 -14.49
C GLY A 86 9.53 -11.31 -15.81
N PHE A 87 8.79 -10.31 -16.32
CA PHE A 87 8.11 -10.44 -17.61
C PHE A 87 9.12 -10.55 -18.77
N GLY A 88 10.24 -9.80 -18.72
CA GLY A 88 11.32 -9.93 -19.70
C GLY A 88 11.98 -11.32 -19.70
N PHE A 89 12.18 -11.93 -18.54
CA PHE A 89 12.68 -13.30 -18.41
C PHE A 89 11.70 -14.34 -18.98
N VAL A 90 10.41 -14.19 -18.66
CA VAL A 90 9.35 -15.05 -19.19
C VAL A 90 9.26 -14.93 -20.72
N LEU A 91 9.24 -13.72 -21.25
CA LEU A 91 9.26 -13.48 -22.70
C LEU A 91 10.49 -14.09 -23.37
N SER A 92 11.68 -13.97 -22.76
CA SER A 92 12.91 -14.59 -23.29
C SER A 92 12.81 -16.11 -23.38
N LYS A 93 12.25 -16.76 -22.35
CA LYS A 93 12.01 -18.22 -22.33
C LYS A 93 11.00 -18.64 -23.40
N VAL A 94 9.90 -17.91 -23.53
CA VAL A 94 8.82 -18.19 -24.50
C VAL A 94 9.29 -17.96 -25.94
N TYR A 95 10.11 -16.94 -26.18
CA TYR A 95 10.68 -16.68 -27.51
C TYR A 95 11.63 -17.82 -27.94
N LYS A 96 12.44 -18.35 -27.02
CA LYS A 96 13.33 -19.49 -27.29
C LYS A 96 12.59 -20.80 -27.60
N THR A 97 11.35 -20.95 -27.16
CA THR A 97 10.52 -22.13 -27.47
C THR A 97 9.67 -21.97 -28.73
N GLY A 98 9.85 -20.88 -29.50
CA GLY A 98 9.06 -20.61 -30.71
C GLY A 98 7.67 -20.04 -30.43
N PHE A 99 7.50 -19.34 -29.30
CA PHE A 99 6.24 -18.76 -28.82
C PHE A 99 5.13 -19.80 -28.64
N ASN A 100 5.33 -20.73 -27.71
CA ASN A 100 4.30 -21.65 -27.27
C ASN A 100 3.42 -20.97 -26.20
N GLU A 101 2.16 -20.69 -26.52
CA GLU A 101 1.18 -20.06 -25.62
C GLU A 101 1.03 -20.81 -24.30
N GLY A 102 1.06 -22.15 -24.32
CA GLY A 102 0.97 -22.96 -23.10
C GLY A 102 2.20 -22.82 -22.18
N THR A 103 3.36 -22.48 -22.75
CA THR A 103 4.58 -22.17 -21.97
C THR A 103 4.53 -20.76 -21.39
N PHE A 104 3.91 -19.81 -22.09
CA PHE A 104 3.69 -18.45 -21.59
C PHE A 104 2.75 -18.46 -20.37
N PHE A 105 1.59 -19.13 -20.47
CA PHE A 105 0.64 -19.23 -19.36
C PHE A 105 1.14 -20.05 -18.16
N PHE A 106 2.13 -20.93 -18.33
CA PHE A 106 2.74 -21.67 -17.21
C PHE A 106 3.82 -20.86 -16.47
N LEU A 107 4.36 -19.81 -17.12
CA LEU A 107 5.48 -19.00 -16.61
C LEU A 107 5.04 -17.63 -16.05
N VAL A 108 3.86 -17.15 -16.43
CA VAL A 108 3.20 -15.94 -15.88
C VAL A 108 2.28 -16.34 -14.74
#